data_AF-A0A1F7UHY2-F1
#
_entry.id   AF-A0A1F7UHY2-F1
#
_cell.length_a   1.000
_cell.length_b   1.000
_cell.length_c   1.000
_cell.angle_alpha   90.00
_cell.angle_beta   90.00
_cell.angle_gamma   90.00
#
_symmetry.space_group_name_H-M   'P 1'
#
loop_
_entity.id
_entity.type
_entity.pdbx_description
1 polymer ?
#
loop_
_entity_poly.entity_id
_entity_poly.type
_entity_poly.pdbx_seq_one_letter_code
_entity_poly.pdbx_strand_id
1 'polypeptide(L)'
;MESSNTIQSVARTPGKRPVAGIVIGIIVFALVAGYLFGGRGGSDTGKNSSPASAPGQFTKVPAAAPSSGARDASRVTADDPAWGPPGASVTVVEFSDFECPYCREAYPTVRALMRQYGDRVLFQYRDFPISDIHPDAQKAAEAAACAHAQGKFWDYHDLLFQNQEDLSREALTRYALTVNADIAAFNRCLDGGLKAQEVSDDLQDGIAADIAGTPTFFINGVKYEGVLAEEEFTEIIEALL
;
A
#
# COMPACT_ATOMS: atom_id res chain seq x y z
N MET A 1 -6.27 17.54 -77.89
CA MET A 1 -6.53 18.94 -77.53
C MET A 1 -6.63 18.95 -76.01
N GLU A 2 -5.49 19.01 -75.32
CA GLU A 2 -4.86 20.27 -74.83
C GLU A 2 -5.68 20.86 -73.67
N SER A 3 -5.16 21.22 -72.50
CA SER A 3 -3.78 21.43 -72.07
C SER A 3 -3.71 21.46 -70.53
N SER A 4 -2.51 21.16 -70.03
CA SER A 4 -2.01 21.34 -68.67
C SER A 4 -2.20 22.74 -68.08
N ASN A 5 -2.33 22.86 -66.74
CA ASN A 5 -1.56 23.85 -65.98
C ASN A 5 -1.50 23.61 -64.44
N THR A 6 -0.31 23.20 -63.99
CA THR A 6 0.59 23.82 -62.98
C THR A 6 0.07 24.42 -61.66
N ILE A 7 0.33 23.66 -60.58
CA ILE A 7 0.92 23.98 -59.25
C ILE A 7 1.06 25.45 -58.82
N GLN A 8 0.57 25.80 -57.62
CA GLN A 8 1.34 26.58 -56.61
C GLN A 8 1.05 26.13 -55.17
N SER A 9 2.14 25.84 -54.48
CA SER A 9 2.29 25.51 -53.05
C SER A 9 2.25 26.77 -52.19
N VAL A 10 1.51 26.76 -51.08
CA VAL A 10 1.62 27.79 -50.02
C VAL A 10 1.99 27.10 -48.70
N ALA A 11 3.19 27.41 -48.23
CA ALA A 11 3.81 26.89 -47.02
C ALA A 11 3.21 27.52 -45.75
N ARG A 12 3.11 26.71 -44.69
CA ARG A 12 2.77 27.10 -43.32
C ARG A 12 4.00 27.70 -42.62
N THR A 13 3.85 28.86 -41.98
CA THR A 13 4.85 29.45 -41.08
C THR A 13 4.42 29.29 -39.61
N PRO A 14 5.32 28.88 -38.69
CA PRO A 14 5.03 28.81 -37.26
C PRO A 14 5.42 30.13 -36.56
N GLY A 15 4.51 30.68 -35.76
CA GLY A 15 4.77 31.86 -34.92
C GLY A 15 5.55 31.52 -33.66
N LYS A 16 6.72 32.16 -33.47
CA LYS A 16 7.52 32.14 -32.24
C LYS A 16 7.19 33.38 -31.40
N ARG A 17 6.94 33.19 -30.09
CA ARG A 17 6.79 34.29 -29.10
C ARG A 17 8.16 34.55 -28.45
N PRO A 18 8.62 35.81 -28.31
CA PRO A 18 9.87 36.12 -27.60
C PRO A 18 9.63 36.25 -26.08
N VAL A 19 10.46 35.59 -25.28
CA VAL A 19 10.61 35.87 -23.84
C VAL A 19 11.94 36.60 -23.66
N ALA A 20 11.87 37.89 -23.36
CA ALA A 20 13.04 38.69 -23.03
C ALA A 20 13.36 38.52 -21.54
N GLY A 21 14.60 38.12 -21.24
CA GLY A 21 15.14 38.06 -19.89
C GLY A 21 15.54 39.43 -19.37
N ILE A 22 15.42 39.61 -18.05
CA ILE A 22 16.03 40.71 -17.30
C ILE A 22 16.85 40.07 -16.18
N VAL A 23 18.17 40.14 -16.33
CA VAL A 23 19.16 39.86 -15.29
C VAL A 23 19.82 41.20 -14.97
N ILE A 24 19.59 41.73 -13.76
CA ILE A 24 20.38 42.83 -13.20
C ILE A 24 20.65 42.46 -11.74
N GLY A 25 21.92 42.14 -11.46
CA GLY A 25 22.42 42.02 -10.10
C GLY A 25 22.87 43.39 -9.58
N ILE A 26 22.90 43.55 -8.25
CA ILE A 26 23.85 44.40 -7.51
C ILE A 26 24.04 43.76 -6.12
N ILE A 27 25.28 43.33 -5.90
CA ILE A 27 25.92 43.09 -4.61
C ILE A 27 26.25 44.46 -4.03
N VAL A 28 25.74 44.82 -2.84
CA VAL A 28 26.44 45.55 -1.76
C VAL A 28 25.49 45.61 -0.56
N PHE A 29 25.68 44.75 0.46
CA PHE A 29 25.39 45.11 1.86
C PHE A 29 26.13 44.17 2.82
N ALA A 30 27.46 44.11 2.68
CA ALA A 30 28.31 43.78 3.81
C ALA A 30 28.65 45.09 4.53
N LEU A 31 28.65 45.05 5.87
CA LEU A 31 29.21 46.05 6.81
C LEU A 31 28.26 47.08 7.48
N VAL A 32 27.11 46.68 8.04
CA VAL A 32 26.56 47.35 9.24
C VAL A 32 25.75 46.36 10.08
N ALA A 33 26.35 45.79 11.13
CA ALA A 33 25.69 45.21 12.32
C ALA A 33 26.65 44.40 13.21
N GLY A 34 27.94 44.29 12.86
CA GLY A 34 28.98 43.82 13.77
C GLY A 34 29.43 44.91 14.73
N TYR A 35 28.55 45.51 15.52
CA TYR A 35 28.93 46.28 16.71
C TYR A 35 27.70 46.47 17.60
N LEU A 36 27.89 46.23 18.89
CA LEU A 36 26.94 46.34 20.01
C LEU A 36 26.24 45.03 20.40
N PHE A 37 26.61 44.57 21.60
CA PHE A 37 26.13 43.43 22.40
C PHE A 37 26.90 42.12 22.27
N GLY A 38 27.96 42.03 23.09
CA GLY A 38 28.45 40.75 23.60
C GLY A 38 27.46 40.14 24.61
N GLY A 39 27.42 38.81 24.67
CA GLY A 39 26.53 38.08 25.58
C GLY A 39 26.70 36.56 25.50
N ARG A 40 27.64 36.06 26.30
CA ARG A 40 27.71 34.75 26.98
C ARG A 40 26.44 33.87 26.98
N GLY A 41 26.61 32.56 26.79
CA GLY A 41 25.73 31.52 27.37
C GLY A 41 25.08 30.59 26.34
N GLY A 42 25.38 29.30 26.45
CA GLY A 42 24.87 28.26 25.56
C GLY A 42 23.38 27.98 25.69
N SER A 43 22.87 27.25 24.72
CA SER A 43 21.69 26.39 24.80
C SER A 43 21.72 25.48 23.58
N ASP A 44 22.17 24.24 23.80
CA ASP A 44 21.95 23.12 22.89
C ASP A 44 20.44 22.99 22.67
N THR A 45 19.98 23.40 21.49
CA THR A 45 18.63 23.05 21.04
C THR A 45 18.78 21.86 20.11
N GLY A 46 18.55 20.68 20.69
CA GLY A 46 18.31 19.45 19.96
C GLY A 46 17.13 19.65 19.02
N LYS A 47 17.44 19.96 17.76
CA LYS A 47 16.52 19.74 16.66
C LYS A 47 16.51 18.24 16.38
N ASN A 48 15.52 17.55 16.95
CA ASN A 48 15.05 16.27 16.44
C ASN A 48 14.45 16.52 15.05
N SER A 49 15.31 16.59 14.05
CA SER A 49 14.95 16.32 12.67
C SER A 49 14.96 14.80 12.52
N SER A 50 13.79 14.17 12.67
CA SER A 50 13.60 12.83 12.13
C SER A 50 13.89 12.91 10.63
N PRO A 51 14.82 12.10 10.09
CA PRO A 51 15.00 12.04 8.66
C PRO A 51 13.73 11.46 8.05
N ALA A 52 13.20 12.11 7.02
CA ALA A 52 12.26 11.48 6.12
C ALA A 52 12.94 10.21 5.55
N SER A 53 12.39 9.04 5.85
CA SER A 53 12.88 7.76 5.34
C SER A 53 12.87 7.80 3.80
N ALA A 54 13.97 7.38 3.20
CA ALA A 54 14.08 7.23 1.76
C ALA A 54 13.17 6.07 1.27
N PRO A 55 12.69 6.09 0.02
CA PRO A 55 11.98 4.94 -0.56
C PRO A 55 12.87 3.70 -0.52
N GLY A 56 12.38 2.61 0.07
CA GLY A 56 13.06 1.31 0.11
C GLY A 56 13.91 1.01 1.36
N GLN A 57 13.69 1.70 2.48
CA GLN A 57 14.35 1.35 3.74
C GLN A 57 13.41 0.68 4.75
N PHE A 58 13.66 -0.60 4.95
CA PHE A 58 13.10 -1.47 5.97
C PHE A 58 13.44 -1.01 7.37
N THR A 59 12.44 -1.02 8.26
CA THR A 59 12.69 -0.93 9.68
C THR A 59 12.07 -2.12 10.38
N LYS A 60 12.90 -3.03 10.87
CA LYS A 60 12.50 -3.96 11.93
C LYS A 60 12.21 -3.12 13.17
N VAL A 61 10.94 -2.77 13.37
CA VAL A 61 10.49 -2.11 14.58
C VAL A 61 10.21 -3.23 15.59
N PRO A 62 10.97 -3.35 16.70
CA PRO A 62 10.59 -4.30 17.73
C PRO A 62 9.15 -3.98 18.16
N ALA A 63 8.26 -4.96 17.99
CA ALA A 63 6.88 -4.83 18.42
C ALA A 63 6.90 -4.39 19.89
N ALA A 64 6.29 -3.24 20.19
CA ALA A 64 6.04 -2.87 21.57
C ALA A 64 5.26 -4.03 22.20
N ALA A 65 5.66 -4.46 23.41
CA ALA A 65 4.93 -5.50 24.12
C ALA A 65 3.45 -5.10 24.17
N PRO A 66 2.52 -6.00 23.83
CA PRO A 66 1.10 -5.65 23.77
C PRO A 66 0.69 -5.06 25.11
N SER A 67 0.24 -3.80 25.09
CA SER A 67 -0.35 -3.20 26.28
C SER A 67 -1.57 -4.04 26.65
N SER A 68 -1.68 -4.44 27.92
CA SER A 68 -2.76 -5.28 28.41
C SER A 68 -4.11 -4.57 28.16
N GLY A 69 -4.81 -4.95 27.10
CA GLY A 69 -6.08 -4.36 26.68
C GLY A 69 -6.14 -3.84 25.23
N ALA A 70 -5.00 -3.74 24.52
CA ALA A 70 -5.01 -3.46 23.08
C ALA A 70 -5.45 -4.71 22.30
N ARG A 71 -6.21 -4.51 21.22
CA ARG A 71 -6.57 -5.59 20.30
C ARG A 71 -5.28 -6.13 19.68
N ASP A 72 -5.02 -7.42 19.86
CA ASP A 72 -3.83 -8.07 19.29
C ASP A 72 -4.03 -8.20 17.77
N ALA A 73 -3.29 -7.41 17.00
CA ALA A 73 -3.31 -7.45 15.54
C ALA A 73 -2.54 -8.66 14.97
N SER A 74 -1.67 -9.29 15.76
CA SER A 74 -0.96 -10.50 15.35
C SER A 74 -1.79 -11.77 15.51
N ARG A 75 -3.00 -11.66 16.11
CA ARG A 75 -3.90 -12.79 16.28
C ARG A 75 -4.46 -13.24 14.93
N VAL A 76 -4.64 -14.55 14.82
CA VAL A 76 -5.44 -15.17 13.76
C VAL A 76 -6.92 -15.01 14.09
N THR A 77 -7.68 -14.38 13.22
CA THR A 77 -9.15 -14.29 13.33
C THR A 77 -9.82 -15.41 12.51
N ALA A 78 -11.09 -15.71 12.79
CA ALA A 78 -11.79 -16.83 12.12
C ALA A 78 -12.58 -16.41 10.88
N ASP A 79 -12.85 -15.12 10.75
CA ASP A 79 -13.56 -14.44 9.68
C ASP A 79 -12.63 -13.99 8.55
N ASP A 80 -11.33 -13.85 8.81
CA ASP A 80 -10.37 -13.45 7.79
C ASP A 80 -9.85 -14.62 6.94
N PRO A 81 -9.55 -14.38 5.65
CA PRO A 81 -8.99 -15.37 4.76
C PRO A 81 -7.64 -15.90 5.25
N ALA A 82 -7.55 -17.22 5.39
CA ALA A 82 -6.33 -17.91 5.75
C ALA A 82 -5.93 -19.00 4.73
N TRP A 83 -4.64 -19.27 4.63
CA TRP A 83 -4.03 -20.35 3.87
C TRP A 83 -3.09 -21.14 4.76
N GLY A 84 -3.25 -22.47 4.75
CA GLY A 84 -2.52 -23.37 5.65
C GLY A 84 -3.32 -23.71 6.91
N PRO A 85 -2.83 -24.65 7.74
CA PRO A 85 -3.55 -25.14 8.91
C PRO A 85 -3.44 -24.18 10.10
N PRO A 86 -4.52 -24.00 10.90
CA PRO A 86 -4.51 -23.14 12.10
C PRO A 86 -3.46 -23.48 13.17
N GLY A 87 -2.84 -24.66 13.10
CA GLY A 87 -1.83 -25.15 14.04
C GLY A 87 -0.40 -25.11 13.50
N ALA A 88 -0.14 -24.41 12.40
CA ALA A 88 1.22 -24.24 11.87
C ALA A 88 2.14 -23.55 12.90
N SER A 89 3.40 -23.98 12.98
CA SER A 89 4.39 -23.40 13.92
C SER A 89 4.72 -21.94 13.62
N VAL A 90 4.52 -21.53 12.37
CA VAL A 90 4.72 -20.16 11.90
C VAL A 90 3.40 -19.61 11.40
N THR A 91 3.02 -18.45 11.95
CA THR A 91 1.89 -17.65 11.49
C THR A 91 2.41 -16.34 10.91
N VAL A 92 1.93 -15.99 9.74
CA VAL A 92 2.15 -14.73 9.05
C VAL A 92 0.80 -14.04 8.90
N VAL A 93 0.61 -12.90 9.56
CA VAL A 93 -0.55 -12.02 9.35
C VAL A 93 -0.10 -10.84 8.52
N GLU A 94 -0.72 -10.62 7.37
CA GLU A 94 -0.49 -9.48 6.49
C GLU A 94 -1.65 -8.50 6.60
N PHE A 95 -1.37 -7.24 6.98
CA PHE A 95 -2.28 -6.12 6.78
C PHE A 95 -1.97 -5.45 5.45
N SER A 96 -2.95 -5.43 4.55
CA SER A 96 -2.76 -5.02 3.16
C SER A 96 -3.89 -4.13 2.65
N ASP A 97 -3.60 -3.41 1.57
CA ASP A 97 -4.52 -2.50 0.89
C ASP A 97 -4.47 -2.79 -0.61
N PHE A 98 -5.63 -3.10 -1.20
CA PHE A 98 -5.72 -3.50 -2.61
C PHE A 98 -5.38 -2.38 -3.61
N GLU A 99 -5.39 -1.10 -3.21
CA GLU A 99 -5.00 0.03 -4.05
C GLU A 99 -3.56 0.53 -3.75
N CYS A 100 -2.94 0.01 -2.69
CA CYS A 100 -1.55 0.35 -2.35
C CYS A 100 -0.53 -0.27 -3.33
N PRO A 101 0.34 0.55 -3.97
CA PRO A 101 1.33 0.05 -4.92
C PRO A 101 2.40 -0.83 -4.27
N TYR A 102 2.71 -0.63 -2.99
CA TYR A 102 3.65 -1.48 -2.25
C TYR A 102 3.05 -2.84 -1.91
N CYS A 103 1.74 -2.91 -1.62
CA CYS A 103 1.06 -4.20 -1.45
C CYS A 103 1.05 -4.97 -2.78
N ARG A 104 0.84 -4.27 -3.90
CA ARG A 104 0.99 -4.85 -5.24
C ARG A 104 2.42 -5.35 -5.49
N GLU A 105 3.45 -4.67 -4.97
CA GLU A 105 4.83 -5.13 -5.08
C GLU A 105 5.10 -6.38 -4.23
N ALA A 106 4.49 -6.48 -3.05
CA ALA A 106 4.70 -7.59 -2.11
C ALA A 106 3.94 -8.87 -2.46
N TYR A 107 2.73 -8.78 -3.07
CA TYR A 107 1.88 -9.96 -3.27
C TYR A 107 2.56 -11.13 -4.01
N PRO A 108 3.42 -10.95 -5.05
CA PRO A 108 4.03 -12.07 -5.74
C PRO A 108 4.95 -12.88 -4.82
N THR A 109 5.71 -12.18 -3.96
CA THR A 109 6.57 -12.77 -2.92
C THR A 109 5.72 -13.56 -1.93
N VAL A 110 4.67 -12.94 -1.37
CA VAL A 110 3.77 -13.63 -0.42
C VAL A 110 3.18 -14.89 -1.05
N ARG A 111 2.70 -14.81 -2.29
CA ARG A 111 2.15 -15.98 -3.02
C ARG A 111 3.20 -17.04 -3.30
N ALA A 112 4.47 -16.68 -3.54
CA ALA A 112 5.56 -17.64 -3.68
C ALA A 112 5.82 -18.39 -2.37
N LEU A 113 5.86 -17.67 -1.24
CA LEU A 113 6.07 -18.26 0.08
C LEU A 113 4.90 -19.17 0.49
N MET A 114 3.64 -18.77 0.23
CA MET A 114 2.47 -19.62 0.46
C MET A 114 2.57 -20.97 -0.27
N ARG A 115 3.08 -20.97 -1.52
CA ARG A 115 3.32 -22.19 -2.29
C ARG A 115 4.51 -23.00 -1.78
N GLN A 116 5.60 -22.32 -1.41
CA GLN A 116 6.83 -22.96 -0.94
C GLN A 116 6.62 -23.69 0.38
N TYR A 117 5.95 -23.05 1.34
CA TYR A 117 5.80 -23.58 2.69
C TYR A 117 4.56 -24.45 2.87
N GLY A 118 3.51 -24.24 2.08
CA GLY A 118 2.28 -25.03 2.16
C GLY A 118 1.76 -25.12 3.59
N ASP A 119 1.59 -26.34 4.09
CA ASP A 119 1.03 -26.60 5.42
C ASP A 119 1.98 -26.29 6.60
N ARG A 120 3.25 -25.92 6.34
CA ARG A 120 4.22 -25.55 7.40
C ARG A 120 3.94 -24.17 8.00
N VAL A 121 3.25 -23.31 7.26
CA VAL A 121 3.01 -21.90 7.63
C VAL A 121 1.52 -21.58 7.45
N LEU A 122 0.97 -20.81 8.38
CA LEU A 122 -0.35 -20.21 8.27
C LEU A 122 -0.19 -18.77 7.78
N PHE A 123 -0.75 -18.44 6.62
CA PHE A 123 -0.84 -17.08 6.12
C PHE A 123 -2.26 -16.57 6.31
N GLN A 124 -2.45 -15.42 6.96
CA GLN A 124 -3.72 -14.73 7.06
C GLN A 124 -3.61 -13.33 6.45
N TYR A 125 -4.58 -12.97 5.63
CA TYR A 125 -4.73 -11.63 5.07
C TYR A 125 -5.73 -10.84 5.90
N ARG A 126 -5.42 -9.59 6.23
CA ARG A 126 -6.28 -8.66 6.96
C ARG A 126 -6.36 -7.32 6.24
N ASP A 127 -7.54 -6.73 6.22
CA ASP A 127 -7.80 -5.51 5.47
C ASP A 127 -7.26 -4.26 6.20
N PHE A 128 -6.54 -3.39 5.49
CA PHE A 128 -6.12 -2.09 6.03
C PHE A 128 -6.24 -0.98 4.96
N PRO A 129 -7.47 -0.67 4.49
CA PRO A 129 -7.67 0.30 3.43
C PRO A 129 -7.37 1.74 3.89
N ILE A 130 -6.35 2.37 3.31
CA ILE A 130 -5.92 3.74 3.64
C ILE A 130 -6.71 4.74 2.79
N SER A 131 -8.01 4.82 3.08
CA SER A 131 -9.01 5.50 2.24
C SER A 131 -8.75 6.99 1.99
N ASP A 132 -7.95 7.65 2.83
CA ASP A 132 -7.59 9.06 2.67
C ASP A 132 -6.75 9.33 1.39
N ILE A 133 -5.99 8.33 0.93
CA ILE A 133 -5.13 8.42 -0.26
C ILE A 133 -5.45 7.35 -1.32
N HIS A 134 -6.23 6.33 -0.94
CA HIS A 134 -6.66 5.22 -1.78
C HIS A 134 -8.21 5.13 -1.78
N PRO A 135 -8.89 5.94 -2.61
CA PRO A 135 -10.34 6.09 -2.53
C PRO A 135 -11.16 4.82 -2.84
N ASP A 136 -10.59 3.86 -3.58
CA ASP A 136 -11.26 2.61 -3.95
C ASP A 136 -10.90 1.44 -3.01
N ALA A 137 -9.86 1.58 -2.18
CA ALA A 137 -9.36 0.54 -1.27
C ALA A 137 -10.45 -0.08 -0.38
N GLN A 138 -11.28 0.75 0.26
CA GLN A 138 -12.35 0.26 1.13
C GLN A 138 -13.33 -0.64 0.37
N LYS A 139 -13.71 -0.25 -0.85
CA LYS A 139 -14.68 -1.03 -1.64
C LYS A 139 -14.05 -2.28 -2.23
N ALA A 140 -12.77 -2.24 -2.57
CA ALA A 140 -12.00 -3.41 -2.98
C ALA A 140 -11.87 -4.44 -1.86
N ALA A 141 -11.58 -4.00 -0.62
CA ALA A 141 -11.55 -4.84 0.58
C ALA A 141 -12.91 -5.53 0.83
N GLU A 142 -14.01 -4.75 0.87
CA GLU A 142 -15.36 -5.30 1.02
C GLU A 142 -15.70 -6.32 -0.09
N ALA A 143 -15.27 -6.07 -1.32
CA ALA A 143 -15.47 -6.96 -2.43
C ALA A 143 -14.68 -8.27 -2.27
N ALA A 144 -13.44 -8.20 -1.81
CA ALA A 144 -12.63 -9.37 -1.51
C ALA A 144 -13.25 -10.21 -0.39
N ALA A 145 -13.74 -9.59 0.68
CA ALA A 145 -14.49 -10.25 1.75
C ALA A 145 -15.81 -10.89 1.24
N CYS A 146 -16.51 -10.24 0.30
CA CYS A 146 -17.68 -10.83 -0.36
C CYS A 146 -17.32 -12.05 -1.22
N ALA A 147 -16.14 -12.06 -1.87
CA ALA A 147 -15.62 -13.23 -2.58
C ALA A 147 -15.15 -14.32 -1.60
N HIS A 148 -14.60 -13.94 -0.44
CA HIS A 148 -14.22 -14.86 0.63
C HIS A 148 -15.40 -15.66 1.15
N ALA A 149 -16.55 -15.01 1.36
CA ALA A 149 -17.81 -15.68 1.74
C ALA A 149 -18.28 -16.76 0.75
N GLN A 150 -17.72 -16.79 -0.47
CA GLN A 150 -17.99 -17.78 -1.51
C GLN A 150 -16.82 -18.75 -1.75
N GLY A 151 -15.78 -18.70 -0.91
CA GLY A 151 -14.57 -19.52 -1.04
C GLY A 151 -13.69 -19.11 -2.22
N LYS A 152 -13.77 -17.86 -2.69
CA LYS A 152 -13.07 -17.34 -3.87
C LYS A 152 -11.99 -16.31 -3.56
N PHE A 153 -11.67 -16.11 -2.28
CA PHE A 153 -10.81 -15.01 -1.86
C PHE A 153 -9.49 -14.97 -2.61
N TRP A 154 -8.70 -16.06 -2.59
CA TRP A 154 -7.33 -16.04 -3.10
C TRP A 154 -7.22 -15.82 -4.61
N ASP A 155 -8.20 -16.28 -5.39
CA ASP A 155 -8.25 -16.01 -6.83
C ASP A 155 -8.70 -14.56 -7.11
N TYR A 156 -9.64 -14.05 -6.29
CA TYR A 156 -10.16 -12.69 -6.42
C TYR A 156 -9.13 -11.65 -5.97
N HIS A 157 -8.46 -11.90 -4.86
CA HIS A 157 -7.30 -11.18 -4.32
C HIS A 157 -6.23 -10.98 -5.40
N ASP A 158 -5.86 -12.05 -6.10
CA ASP A 158 -4.85 -11.99 -7.15
C ASP A 158 -5.32 -11.11 -8.31
N LEU A 159 -6.60 -11.16 -8.70
CA LEU A 159 -7.16 -10.28 -9.72
C LEU A 159 -7.13 -8.81 -9.32
N LEU A 160 -7.44 -8.47 -8.07
CA LEU A 160 -7.39 -7.08 -7.60
C LEU A 160 -5.99 -6.50 -7.73
N PHE A 161 -4.97 -7.21 -7.25
CA PHE A 161 -3.59 -6.73 -7.35
C PHE A 161 -3.07 -6.70 -8.80
N GLN A 162 -3.52 -7.62 -9.65
CA GLN A 162 -3.14 -7.63 -11.07
C GLN A 162 -3.78 -6.49 -11.88
N ASN A 163 -4.87 -5.88 -11.39
CA ASN A 163 -5.65 -4.87 -12.11
C ASN A 163 -5.93 -3.63 -11.21
N GLN A 164 -4.94 -3.24 -10.41
CA GLN A 164 -5.05 -2.16 -9.43
C GLN A 164 -5.40 -0.79 -10.04
N GLU A 165 -5.22 -0.62 -11.35
CA GLU A 165 -5.59 0.58 -12.10
C GLU A 165 -7.10 0.76 -12.30
N ASP A 166 -7.90 -0.29 -12.13
CA ASP A 166 -9.37 -0.26 -12.23
C ASP A 166 -10.00 -1.08 -11.11
N LEU A 167 -10.21 -0.43 -9.97
CA LEU A 167 -10.96 -0.94 -8.81
C LEU A 167 -12.38 -0.35 -8.74
N SER A 168 -12.88 0.17 -9.86
CA SER A 168 -14.26 0.67 -9.96
C SER A 168 -15.27 -0.41 -9.63
N ARG A 169 -16.47 -0.01 -9.22
CA ARG A 169 -17.51 -0.96 -8.83
C ARG A 169 -17.85 -1.97 -9.93
N GLU A 170 -17.90 -1.50 -11.18
CA GLU A 170 -18.14 -2.33 -12.34
C GLU A 170 -17.00 -3.33 -12.56
N ALA A 171 -15.75 -2.93 -12.34
CA ALA A 171 -14.59 -3.80 -12.41
C ALA A 171 -14.61 -4.88 -11.32
N LEU A 172 -14.90 -4.53 -10.07
CA LEU A 172 -15.03 -5.48 -8.96
C LEU A 172 -16.05 -6.59 -9.28
N THR A 173 -17.19 -6.23 -9.86
CA THR A 173 -18.21 -7.20 -10.30
C THR A 173 -17.70 -8.11 -11.43
N ARG A 174 -16.92 -7.55 -12.36
CA ARG A 174 -16.30 -8.29 -13.47
C ARG A 174 -15.25 -9.29 -12.97
N TYR A 175 -14.42 -8.91 -12.01
CA TYR A 175 -13.44 -9.80 -11.40
C TYR A 175 -14.12 -10.96 -10.65
N ALA A 176 -15.25 -10.69 -10.01
CA ALA A 176 -16.03 -11.71 -9.31
C ALA A 176 -16.56 -12.76 -10.31
N LEU A 177 -16.91 -12.33 -11.52
CA LEU A 177 -17.33 -13.22 -12.60
C LEU A 177 -16.18 -14.08 -13.09
N THR A 178 -14.98 -13.51 -13.24
CA THR A 178 -13.78 -14.24 -13.66
C THR A 178 -13.43 -15.40 -12.71
N VAL A 179 -13.64 -15.23 -11.40
CA VAL A 179 -13.40 -16.29 -10.39
C VAL A 179 -14.59 -17.23 -10.19
N ASN A 180 -15.61 -17.11 -11.04
CA ASN A 180 -16.86 -17.90 -10.98
C ASN A 180 -17.61 -17.77 -9.65
N ALA A 181 -17.70 -16.55 -9.10
CA ALA A 181 -18.59 -16.25 -7.98
C ALA A 181 -20.07 -16.19 -8.45
N ASP A 182 -21.01 -16.43 -7.53
CA ASP A 182 -22.41 -16.07 -7.71
C ASP A 182 -22.53 -14.54 -7.71
N ILE A 183 -22.72 -13.96 -8.90
CA ILE A 183 -22.78 -12.51 -9.09
C ILE A 183 -23.98 -11.87 -8.40
N ALA A 184 -25.11 -12.58 -8.31
CA ALA A 184 -26.27 -12.03 -7.63
C ALA A 184 -26.01 -11.95 -6.11
N ALA A 185 -25.40 -12.98 -5.53
CA ALA A 185 -24.98 -12.97 -4.12
C ALA A 185 -23.87 -11.95 -3.85
N PHE A 186 -22.86 -11.90 -4.73
CA PHE A 186 -21.74 -10.96 -4.64
C PHE A 186 -22.23 -9.51 -4.67
N ASN A 187 -23.08 -9.15 -5.65
CA ASN A 187 -23.60 -7.78 -5.75
C ASN A 187 -24.44 -7.41 -4.55
N ARG A 188 -25.33 -8.30 -4.07
CA ARG A 188 -26.08 -8.02 -2.83
C ARG A 188 -25.16 -7.80 -1.64
N CYS A 189 -24.09 -8.59 -1.51
CA CYS A 189 -23.11 -8.44 -0.45
C CYS A 189 -22.40 -7.08 -0.52
N LEU A 190 -21.91 -6.73 -1.72
CA LEU A 190 -21.13 -5.53 -1.94
C LEU A 190 -21.99 -4.25 -1.90
N ASP A 191 -23.11 -4.20 -2.62
CA ASP A 191 -24.08 -3.09 -2.59
C ASP A 191 -24.66 -2.87 -1.19
N GLY A 192 -24.94 -3.97 -0.48
CA GLY A 192 -25.51 -3.93 0.85
C GLY A 192 -24.52 -3.54 1.95
N GLY A 193 -23.23 -3.42 1.63
CA GLY A 193 -22.19 -3.12 2.62
C GLY A 193 -22.06 -4.22 3.69
N LEU A 194 -22.39 -5.47 3.36
CA LEU A 194 -22.47 -6.55 4.35
C LEU A 194 -21.11 -6.87 5.00
N LYS A 195 -20.02 -6.45 4.37
CA LYS A 195 -18.63 -6.64 4.81
C LYS A 195 -17.96 -5.38 5.34
N ALA A 196 -18.67 -4.25 5.35
CA ALA A 196 -18.08 -2.98 5.79
C ALA A 196 -17.63 -3.01 7.26
N GLN A 197 -18.36 -3.71 8.13
CA GLN A 197 -17.99 -3.83 9.54
C GLN A 197 -16.75 -4.71 9.75
N GLU A 198 -16.65 -5.83 9.05
CA GLU A 198 -15.48 -6.74 9.07
C GLU A 198 -14.20 -5.99 8.67
N VAL A 199 -14.24 -5.29 7.54
CA VAL A 199 -13.14 -4.43 7.08
C VAL A 199 -12.82 -3.32 8.08
N SER A 200 -13.84 -2.73 8.72
CA SER A 200 -13.63 -1.71 9.75
C SER A 200 -12.98 -2.26 11.01
N ASP A 201 -13.32 -3.48 11.40
CA ASP A 201 -12.76 -4.14 12.58
C ASP A 201 -11.28 -4.48 12.36
N ASP A 202 -10.91 -4.96 11.16
CA ASP A 202 -9.51 -5.15 10.76
C ASP A 202 -8.71 -3.85 10.77
N LEU A 203 -9.24 -2.79 10.15
CA LEU A 203 -8.62 -1.48 10.16
C LEU A 203 -8.38 -0.98 11.58
N GLN A 204 -9.37 -1.12 12.48
CA GLN A 204 -9.24 -0.73 13.88
C GLN A 204 -8.21 -1.57 14.63
N ASP A 205 -8.12 -2.87 14.34
CA ASP A 205 -7.12 -3.76 14.92
C ASP A 205 -5.70 -3.34 14.50
N GLY A 206 -5.50 -3.02 13.22
CA GLY A 206 -4.23 -2.52 12.72
C GLY A 206 -3.85 -1.16 13.33
N ILE A 207 -4.81 -0.24 13.48
CA ILE A 207 -4.60 1.06 14.15
C ILE A 207 -4.18 0.84 15.61
N ALA A 208 -4.86 -0.08 16.32
CA ALA A 208 -4.54 -0.40 17.70
C ALA A 208 -3.16 -1.05 17.90
N ALA A 209 -2.56 -1.58 16.82
CA ALA A 209 -1.22 -2.15 16.80
C ALA A 209 -0.16 -1.20 16.18
N ASP A 210 -0.48 0.09 16.09
CA ASP A 210 0.40 1.13 15.57
C ASP A 210 0.90 0.81 14.14
N ILE A 211 0.05 0.22 13.29
CA ILE A 211 0.37 0.07 11.86
C ILE A 211 0.37 1.45 11.21
N ALA A 212 1.54 1.86 10.69
CA ALA A 212 1.70 3.16 10.05
C ALA A 212 1.45 3.15 8.54
N GLY A 213 1.37 1.97 7.93
CA GLY A 213 1.15 1.81 6.49
C GLY A 213 1.14 0.35 6.05
N THR A 214 0.95 0.14 4.75
CA THR A 214 0.82 -1.18 4.15
C THR A 214 1.90 -1.41 3.06
N PRO A 215 2.36 -2.66 2.86
CA PRO A 215 2.01 -3.83 3.66
C PRO A 215 2.70 -3.79 5.02
N THR A 216 2.07 -4.39 6.02
CA THR A 216 2.68 -4.69 7.33
C THR A 216 2.45 -6.15 7.67
N PHE A 217 3.51 -6.84 8.08
CA PHE A 217 3.47 -8.25 8.42
C PHE A 217 3.69 -8.45 9.93
N PHE A 218 2.97 -9.39 10.52
CA PHE A 218 3.29 -9.95 11.82
C PHE A 218 3.68 -11.41 11.63
N ILE A 219 4.93 -11.75 11.94
CA ILE A 219 5.43 -13.13 11.88
C ILE A 219 5.62 -13.62 13.31
N ASN A 220 4.77 -14.56 13.75
CA ASN A 220 4.69 -15.01 15.15
C ASN A 220 4.67 -13.84 16.16
N GLY A 221 3.91 -12.78 15.86
CA GLY A 221 3.77 -11.60 16.72
C GLY A 221 4.83 -10.52 16.54
N VAL A 222 5.89 -10.76 15.77
CA VAL A 222 6.91 -9.74 15.48
C VAL A 222 6.47 -8.91 14.27
N LYS A 223 6.39 -7.59 14.43
CA LYS A 223 5.98 -6.64 13.39
C LYS A 223 7.12 -6.32 12.41
N TYR A 224 6.80 -6.32 11.12
CA TYR A 224 7.66 -5.95 10.00
C TYR A 224 6.89 -5.02 9.07
N GLU A 225 7.43 -3.83 8.78
CA GLU A 225 6.73 -2.81 8.00
C GLU A 225 7.39 -2.68 6.61
N GLY A 226 6.56 -2.61 5.56
CA GLY A 226 7.00 -2.48 4.17
C GLY A 226 7.19 -3.82 3.43
N VAL A 227 7.65 -3.71 2.19
CA VAL A 227 7.76 -4.82 1.21
C VAL A 227 8.93 -5.73 1.51
N LEU A 228 8.78 -6.78 2.33
CA LEU A 228 9.89 -7.70 2.64
C LEU A 228 10.44 -8.39 1.37
N ALA A 229 11.78 -8.41 1.23
CA ALA A 229 12.43 -9.18 0.18
C ALA A 229 12.21 -10.69 0.40
N GLU A 230 12.12 -11.47 -0.68
CA GLU A 230 11.83 -12.91 -0.59
C GLU A 230 12.87 -13.66 0.24
N GLU A 231 14.15 -13.30 0.11
CA GLU A 231 15.25 -13.88 0.87
C GLU A 231 15.11 -13.60 2.37
N GLU A 232 14.82 -12.35 2.75
CA GLU A 232 14.65 -11.97 4.15
C GLU A 232 13.44 -12.67 4.78
N PHE A 233 12.32 -12.71 4.03
CA PHE A 233 11.11 -13.39 4.48
C PHE A 233 11.37 -14.89 4.67
N THR A 234 12.10 -15.52 3.75
CA THR A 234 12.52 -16.92 3.82
C THR A 234 13.42 -17.17 5.02
N GLU A 235 14.43 -16.34 5.25
CA GLU A 235 15.33 -16.46 6.40
C GLU A 235 14.57 -16.39 7.73
N ILE A 236 13.58 -15.48 7.84
CA ILE A 236 12.75 -15.37 9.04
C ILE A 236 11.90 -16.62 9.23
N ILE A 237 11.21 -17.09 8.18
CA ILE A 237 10.33 -18.26 8.27
C ILE A 237 11.14 -19.51 8.62
N GLU A 238 12.26 -19.79 7.94
CA GLU A 238 13.07 -20.99 8.21
C GLU A 238 13.73 -20.94 9.60
N ALA A 239 13.99 -19.76 10.16
CA ALA A 239 14.48 -19.66 11.54
C ALA A 239 13.41 -20.01 12.61
N LEU A 240 12.13 -20.07 12.22
CA LEU A 240 11.00 -20.33 13.13
C LEU A 240 10.35 -21.72 12.93
N LEU A 241 10.76 -22.47 11.90
CA LEU A 241 10.29 -23.82 11.59
C LEU A 241 11.14 -24.90 12.28
#